data_AF-A0A5P6P6H7-F1
#
_entry.id   AF-A0A5P6P6H7-F1
#
_cell.length_a   1.000
_cell.length_b   1.000
_cell.length_c   1.000
_cell.angle_alpha   90.00
_cell.angle_beta   90.00
_cell.angle_gamma   90.00
#
_symmetry.space_group_name_H-M   'P 1'
#
loop_
_entity.id
_entity.type
_entity.pdbx_description
1 polymer ?
#
loop_
_entity_poly.entity_id
_entity_poly.type
_entity_poly.pdbx_seq_one_letter_code
_entity_poly.pdbx_strand_id
1 'polypeptide(L)'
;MKIRFLFLLPLLVSLVPTAPSLAASDRFALVIGNAKYPDADAPLKEPLNDARDVADELKRDGFSVEIGENLTGDGMRRAFDKLYGKIKPGSVALVFFSGFGIQSARQSYMLPVDAQIWTESDVRRDGISLETVLGELNTRGAGVKIALIDASRRNPFERRFRSFSAGLTPVIAPNGTLVMYSAALASVVSDAGGDHSLFVQELLKEIRVPDLMAEETLNRTKMGVTRASRGEQVPWISSSLAEDFSFIPGAGGSRPPATTQPPPPPPAVANNPPPAPAAPPSPPSPPKPADTAAAPAPAPPPAPAPAPKPQVEAALPPPPPPQPVKPVETTPAPSMDSGPSAAALAEDPTIKGLTAKIAANPDDVNALYRRGQVYASKGAYNLAIKDFDDTLRINSKDVEALNNRCWTRTVIGDLQGALKDCNEALRLRPNFVDALDSRGLVNLKSGAVKNAIADFDAALRINPRLTSSLFGRGIAKQRNGSAQEGALDIANAKAMDPNIVQEFASYGVR
;
A
#
# COMPACT_ATOMS: atom_id res chain seq x y z
N MET A 1 87.18 28.16 -45.06
CA MET A 1 86.50 27.22 -44.13
C MET A 1 85.53 28.01 -43.25
N LYS A 2 84.21 27.83 -43.44
CA LYS A 2 83.16 28.36 -42.55
C LYS A 2 82.62 27.17 -41.76
N ILE A 3 82.82 27.14 -40.45
CA ILE A 3 82.32 26.07 -39.56
C ILE A 3 80.95 26.51 -39.04
N ARG A 4 79.91 25.73 -39.35
CA ARG A 4 78.54 25.93 -38.86
C ARG A 4 78.40 25.26 -37.49
N PHE A 5 78.01 26.03 -36.47
CA PHE A 5 77.54 25.50 -35.20
C PHE A 5 76.11 24.98 -35.38
N LEU A 6 75.90 23.68 -35.13
CA LEU A 6 74.60 23.03 -35.11
C LEU A 6 74.14 22.97 -33.64
N PHE A 7 73.10 23.72 -33.27
CA PHE A 7 72.43 23.60 -31.97
C PHE A 7 71.51 22.37 -32.01
N LEU A 8 71.80 21.36 -31.19
CA LEU A 8 70.90 20.23 -30.92
C LEU A 8 70.01 20.58 -29.71
N LEU A 9 68.70 20.69 -29.95
CA LEU A 9 67.69 20.87 -28.91
C LEU A 9 67.16 19.48 -28.50
N PRO A 10 67.14 19.09 -27.21
CA PRO A 10 66.53 17.83 -26.81
C PRO A 10 65.01 17.97 -26.78
N LEU A 11 64.32 17.16 -27.58
CA LEU A 11 62.87 17.04 -27.58
C LEU A 11 62.44 16.25 -26.33
N LEU A 12 62.01 16.94 -25.28
CA LEU A 12 61.32 16.32 -24.14
C LEU A 12 59.94 15.83 -24.62
N VAL A 13 59.80 14.51 -24.81
CA VAL A 13 58.50 13.86 -24.96
C VAL A 13 57.89 13.73 -23.57
N SER A 14 56.95 14.61 -23.24
CA SER A 14 56.10 14.47 -22.07
C SER A 14 55.13 13.31 -22.27
N LEU A 15 55.37 12.19 -21.59
CA LEU A 15 54.35 11.15 -21.39
C LEU A 15 53.23 11.78 -20.55
N VAL A 16 52.13 12.15 -21.20
CA VAL A 16 50.88 12.45 -20.50
C VAL A 16 50.30 11.10 -20.06
N PRO A 17 50.11 10.85 -18.75
CA PRO A 17 49.39 9.67 -18.30
C PRO A 17 47.97 9.77 -18.83
N THR A 18 47.56 8.81 -19.67
CA THR A 18 46.18 8.62 -20.05
C THR A 18 45.41 8.25 -18.79
N ALA A 19 44.69 9.21 -18.22
CA ALA A 19 43.72 8.91 -17.17
C ALA A 19 42.75 7.85 -17.72
N PRO A 20 42.37 6.83 -16.92
CA PRO A 20 41.34 5.90 -17.34
C PRO A 20 40.09 6.71 -17.64
N SER A 21 39.62 6.63 -18.89
CA SER A 21 38.26 7.03 -19.25
C SER A 21 37.34 6.34 -18.25
N LEU A 22 36.55 7.10 -17.48
CA LEU A 22 35.46 6.55 -16.68
C LEU A 22 34.59 5.73 -17.64
N ALA A 23 34.74 4.41 -17.57
CA ALA A 23 33.93 3.50 -18.35
C ALA A 23 32.46 3.85 -18.09
N ALA A 24 31.67 4.00 -19.16
CA ALA A 24 30.23 4.16 -19.02
C ALA A 24 29.73 3.07 -18.06
N SER A 25 29.19 3.47 -16.91
CA SER A 25 28.80 2.52 -15.87
C SER A 25 27.89 1.44 -16.44
N ASP A 26 28.22 0.17 -16.23
CA ASP A 26 27.44 -0.95 -16.72
C ASP A 26 25.96 -0.77 -16.31
N ARG A 27 25.04 -0.72 -17.29
CA ARG A 27 23.61 -0.47 -17.08
C ARG A 27 22.82 -1.78 -17.24
N PHE A 28 22.17 -2.23 -16.18
CA PHE A 28 21.36 -3.45 -16.18
C PHE A 28 19.92 -3.13 -15.81
N ALA A 29 18.97 -3.76 -16.50
CA ALA A 29 17.56 -3.67 -16.15
C ALA A 29 16.90 -5.05 -16.05
N LEU A 30 16.03 -5.22 -15.06
CA LEU A 30 15.08 -6.32 -14.97
C LEU A 30 13.67 -5.74 -15.11
N VAL A 31 12.95 -6.19 -16.15
CA VAL A 31 11.63 -5.68 -16.51
C VAL A 31 10.63 -6.83 -16.41
N ILE A 32 9.68 -6.75 -15.49
CA ILE A 32 8.73 -7.82 -15.20
C ILE A 32 7.30 -7.36 -15.48
N GLY A 33 6.58 -8.12 -16.28
CA GLY A 33 5.15 -7.95 -16.54
C GLY A 33 4.36 -9.19 -16.09
N ASN A 34 3.60 -9.07 -15.01
CA ASN A 34 2.77 -10.15 -14.50
C ASN A 34 1.28 -9.81 -14.67
N ALA A 35 0.58 -10.59 -15.49
CA ALA A 35 -0.80 -10.33 -15.90
C ALA A 35 -1.78 -11.47 -15.56
N LYS A 36 -1.32 -12.72 -15.61
CA LYS A 36 -2.17 -13.91 -15.48
C LYS A 36 -2.10 -14.51 -14.08
N TYR A 37 -2.89 -13.95 -13.17
CA TYR A 37 -3.02 -14.48 -11.81
C TYR A 37 -4.22 -15.44 -11.76
N PRO A 38 -4.06 -16.72 -11.40
CA PRO A 38 -5.17 -17.68 -11.32
C PRO A 38 -6.28 -17.27 -10.34
N ASP A 39 -5.91 -16.49 -9.32
CA ASP A 39 -6.81 -16.01 -8.28
C ASP A 39 -7.50 -14.67 -8.63
N ALA A 40 -7.21 -14.07 -9.79
CA ALA A 40 -7.90 -12.86 -10.26
C ALA A 40 -9.17 -13.20 -11.05
N ASP A 41 -10.20 -12.35 -10.94
CA ASP A 41 -11.45 -12.52 -11.70
C ASP A 41 -11.23 -12.46 -13.23
N ALA A 42 -10.21 -11.71 -13.67
CA ALA A 42 -9.74 -11.67 -15.05
C ALA A 42 -8.23 -11.37 -15.12
N PRO A 43 -7.53 -11.79 -16.19
CA PRO A 43 -6.15 -11.38 -16.44
C PRO A 43 -6.03 -9.87 -16.64
N LEU A 44 -4.96 -9.27 -16.12
CA LEU A 44 -4.62 -7.86 -16.39
C LEU A 44 -4.21 -7.69 -17.86
N LYS A 45 -4.70 -6.65 -18.52
CA LYS A 45 -4.44 -6.43 -19.96
C LYS A 45 -3.10 -5.74 -20.23
N GLU A 46 -2.75 -4.80 -19.37
CA GLU A 46 -1.66 -3.83 -19.57
C GLU A 46 -0.24 -4.40 -19.28
N PRO A 47 0.00 -5.21 -18.21
CA PRO A 47 1.36 -5.47 -17.73
C PRO A 47 2.34 -6.10 -18.72
N LEU A 48 1.87 -6.94 -19.64
CA LEU A 48 2.74 -7.57 -20.63
C LEU A 48 3.18 -6.58 -21.70
N ASN A 49 2.27 -5.72 -22.15
CA ASN A 49 2.58 -4.71 -23.16
C ASN A 49 3.49 -3.63 -22.55
N ASP A 50 3.15 -3.17 -21.34
CA ASP A 50 3.94 -2.22 -20.57
C ASP A 50 5.39 -2.71 -20.36
N ALA A 51 5.56 -3.98 -19.96
CA ALA A 51 6.88 -4.56 -19.79
C ALA A 51 7.68 -4.65 -21.10
N ARG A 52 7.04 -4.99 -22.21
CA ARG A 52 7.70 -5.06 -23.52
C ARG A 52 8.17 -3.70 -23.99
N ASP A 53 7.30 -2.69 -23.93
CA ASP A 53 7.60 -1.34 -24.39
C ASP A 53 8.70 -0.68 -23.55
N VAL A 54 8.63 -0.81 -22.21
CA VAL A 54 9.69 -0.33 -21.32
C VAL A 54 11.00 -1.08 -21.57
N ALA A 55 10.97 -2.40 -21.78
CA ALA A 55 12.18 -3.16 -22.08
C ALA A 55 12.81 -2.74 -23.41
N ASP A 56 12.01 -2.50 -24.45
CA ASP A 56 12.52 -2.10 -25.75
C ASP A 56 13.09 -0.68 -25.72
N GLU A 57 12.47 0.24 -24.96
CA GLU A 57 13.03 1.58 -24.77
C GLU A 57 14.34 1.54 -24.00
N LEU A 58 14.40 0.83 -22.86
CA LEU A 58 15.63 0.72 -22.07
C LEU A 58 16.78 0.08 -22.85
N LYS A 59 16.51 -0.88 -23.75
CA LYS A 59 17.53 -1.44 -24.65
C LYS A 59 18.07 -0.36 -25.60
N ARG A 60 17.21 0.51 -26.15
CA ARG A 60 17.63 1.65 -27.00
C ARG A 60 18.49 2.63 -26.20
N ASP A 61 18.19 2.79 -24.92
CA ASP A 61 18.91 3.68 -24.00
C ASP A 61 20.20 3.07 -23.44
N GLY A 62 20.61 1.91 -23.94
CA GLY A 62 21.89 1.27 -23.61
C GLY A 62 21.87 0.39 -22.36
N PHE A 63 20.71 0.01 -21.85
CA PHE A 63 20.61 -1.00 -20.80
C PHE A 63 20.74 -2.42 -21.36
N SER A 64 21.44 -3.28 -20.63
CA SER A 64 21.31 -4.73 -20.77
C SER A 64 20.05 -5.18 -20.03
N VAL A 65 18.98 -5.47 -20.79
CA VAL A 65 17.65 -5.76 -20.24
C VAL A 65 17.35 -7.26 -20.21
N GLU A 66 16.91 -7.75 -19.05
CA GLU A 66 16.24 -9.05 -18.90
C GLU A 66 14.74 -8.83 -18.72
N ILE A 67 13.93 -9.49 -19.55
CA ILE A 67 12.46 -9.42 -19.49
C ILE A 67 11.88 -10.69 -18.88
N GLY A 68 10.91 -10.54 -17.99
CA GLY A 68 10.16 -11.63 -17.39
C GLY A 68 8.66 -11.43 -17.54
N GLU A 69 7.95 -12.44 -18.05
CA GLU A 69 6.49 -12.36 -18.25
C GLU A 69 5.79 -13.47 -17.47
N ASN A 70 4.77 -13.10 -16.69
CA ASN A 70 3.99 -14.02 -15.85
C ASN A 70 4.87 -14.95 -15.01
N LEU A 71 5.87 -14.37 -14.34
CA LEU A 71 6.84 -15.12 -13.56
C LEU A 71 6.22 -15.66 -12.27
N THR A 72 6.48 -16.93 -12.00
CA THR A 72 6.25 -17.55 -10.69
C THR A 72 7.21 -16.98 -9.64
N GLY A 73 7.00 -17.26 -8.36
CA GLY A 73 7.88 -16.82 -7.29
C GLY A 73 9.32 -17.29 -7.50
N ASP A 74 9.49 -18.55 -7.90
CA ASP A 74 10.81 -19.09 -8.29
C ASP A 74 11.37 -18.43 -9.55
N GLY A 75 10.50 -18.11 -10.52
CA GLY A 75 10.86 -17.37 -11.73
C GLY A 75 11.40 -15.99 -11.41
N MET A 76 10.69 -15.22 -10.58
CA MET A 76 11.12 -13.89 -10.13
C MET A 76 12.42 -13.95 -9.33
N ARG A 77 12.54 -14.89 -8.37
CA ARG A 77 13.79 -15.09 -7.61
C ARG A 77 14.99 -15.34 -8.52
N ARG A 78 14.87 -16.27 -9.48
CA ARG A 78 15.95 -16.52 -10.46
C ARG A 78 16.28 -15.31 -11.33
N ALA A 79 15.28 -14.52 -11.71
CA ALA A 79 15.50 -13.31 -12.50
C ALA A 79 16.25 -12.24 -11.69
N PHE A 80 15.89 -12.05 -10.41
CA PHE A 80 16.63 -11.20 -9.49
C PHE A 80 18.05 -11.72 -9.25
N ASP A 81 18.24 -13.02 -9.01
CA ASP A 81 19.57 -13.62 -8.81
C ASP A 81 20.50 -13.38 -10.01
N LYS A 82 19.97 -13.46 -11.24
CA LYS A 82 20.72 -13.12 -12.45
C LYS A 82 21.07 -11.64 -12.54
N LEU A 83 20.14 -10.75 -12.19
CA LEU A 83 20.42 -9.31 -12.12
C LEU A 83 21.54 -9.05 -11.11
N TYR A 84 21.40 -9.61 -9.91
CA TYR A 84 22.36 -9.53 -8.82
C TYR A 84 23.75 -10.03 -9.21
N GLY A 85 23.83 -11.12 -9.98
CA GLY A 85 25.11 -11.67 -10.47
C GLY A 85 25.84 -10.78 -11.47
N LYS A 86 25.15 -9.81 -12.10
CA LYS A 86 25.73 -8.87 -13.06
C LYS A 86 26.23 -7.58 -12.42
N ILE A 87 25.74 -7.24 -11.22
CA ILE A 87 26.07 -5.98 -10.54
C ILE A 87 27.54 -5.95 -10.15
N LYS A 88 28.20 -4.84 -10.48
CA LYS A 88 29.55 -4.48 -10.03
C LYS A 88 29.50 -3.14 -9.29
N PRO A 89 30.52 -2.79 -8.49
CA PRO A 89 30.63 -1.47 -7.90
C PRO A 89 30.48 -0.36 -8.95
N GLY A 90 29.53 0.56 -8.72
CA GLY A 90 29.23 1.67 -9.64
C GLY A 90 28.24 1.34 -10.76
N SER A 91 27.76 0.10 -10.89
CA SER A 91 26.72 -0.26 -11.88
C SER A 91 25.43 0.52 -11.66
N VAL A 92 24.68 0.74 -12.74
CA VAL A 92 23.30 1.21 -12.71
C VAL A 92 22.39 -0.02 -12.78
N ALA A 93 21.50 -0.17 -11.80
CA ALA A 93 20.52 -1.24 -11.76
C ALA A 93 19.10 -0.66 -11.78
N LEU A 94 18.30 -1.05 -12.76
CA LEU A 94 16.90 -0.67 -12.88
C LEU A 94 15.99 -1.89 -12.72
N VAL A 95 14.94 -1.75 -11.92
CA VAL A 95 13.85 -2.72 -11.82
C VAL A 95 12.56 -2.05 -12.25
N PHE A 96 11.91 -2.60 -13.26
CA PHE A 96 10.54 -2.26 -13.62
C PHE A 96 9.63 -3.44 -13.29
N PHE A 97 8.49 -3.15 -12.67
CA PHE A 97 7.47 -4.17 -12.40
C PHE A 97 6.08 -3.60 -12.72
N SER A 98 5.33 -4.30 -13.57
CA SER A 98 3.90 -4.08 -13.76
C SER A 98 3.12 -5.36 -13.39
N GLY A 99 2.08 -5.21 -12.59
CA GLY A 99 1.30 -6.32 -12.04
C GLY A 99 0.59 -5.98 -10.74
N PHE A 100 0.35 -6.97 -9.87
CA PHE A 100 -0.19 -6.72 -8.54
C PHE A 100 0.92 -6.48 -7.51
N GLY A 101 0.72 -5.44 -6.71
CA GLY A 101 1.53 -5.11 -5.56
C GLY A 101 0.70 -5.09 -4.29
N ILE A 102 1.35 -5.26 -3.15
CA ILE A 102 0.69 -5.16 -1.84
C ILE A 102 1.68 -4.67 -0.79
N GLN A 103 1.21 -3.85 0.14
CA GLN A 103 1.97 -3.48 1.33
C GLN A 103 1.70 -4.47 2.47
N SER A 104 2.76 -4.90 3.15
CA SER A 104 2.72 -5.62 4.42
C SER A 104 3.83 -5.14 5.33
N ALA A 105 3.58 -5.00 6.64
CA ALA A 105 4.59 -4.63 7.64
C ALA A 105 5.46 -3.40 7.27
N ARG A 106 4.86 -2.39 6.61
CA ARG A 106 5.54 -1.19 6.07
C ARG A 106 6.60 -1.48 5.01
N GLN A 107 6.42 -2.57 4.25
CA GLN A 107 7.20 -2.90 3.08
C GLN A 107 6.30 -3.09 1.86
N SER A 108 6.84 -2.81 0.69
CA SER A 108 6.19 -2.96 -0.61
C SER A 108 6.56 -4.29 -1.26
N TYR A 109 5.57 -5.11 -1.59
CA TYR A 109 5.78 -6.42 -2.20
C TYR A 109 5.25 -6.45 -3.64
N MET A 110 6.06 -6.99 -4.55
CA MET A 110 5.67 -7.37 -5.91
C MET A 110 5.18 -8.82 -5.88
N LEU A 111 4.01 -9.09 -6.48
CA LEU A 111 3.42 -10.43 -6.43
C LEU A 111 3.74 -11.25 -7.68
N PRO A 112 4.30 -12.47 -7.52
CA PRO A 112 4.38 -13.43 -8.61
C PRO A 112 3.00 -13.97 -9.02
N VAL A 113 2.88 -14.55 -10.21
CA VAL A 113 1.59 -15.03 -10.71
C VAL A 113 1.02 -16.22 -9.94
N ASP A 114 1.88 -17.00 -9.29
CA ASP A 114 1.53 -18.12 -8.44
C ASP A 114 1.50 -17.74 -6.95
N ALA A 115 1.55 -16.44 -6.62
CA ALA A 115 1.43 -15.97 -5.25
C ALA A 115 0.12 -16.45 -4.63
N GLN A 116 0.20 -17.07 -3.46
CA GLN A 116 -0.96 -17.62 -2.77
C GLN A 116 -1.19 -16.84 -1.48
N ILE A 117 -1.76 -15.65 -1.64
CA ILE A 117 -1.87 -14.63 -0.60
C ILE A 117 -3.25 -14.69 0.10
N TRP A 118 -3.25 -14.97 1.40
CA TRP A 118 -4.46 -15.08 2.23
C TRP A 118 -4.33 -14.44 3.61
N THR A 119 -3.12 -14.37 4.12
CA THR A 119 -2.73 -13.71 5.37
C THR A 119 -1.58 -12.77 5.12
N GLU A 120 -1.33 -11.86 6.07
CA GLU A 120 -0.22 -10.91 5.94
C GLU A 120 1.14 -11.65 5.90
N SER A 121 1.24 -12.77 6.61
CA SER A 121 2.42 -13.64 6.57
C SER A 121 2.65 -14.28 5.20
N ASP A 122 1.60 -14.54 4.42
CA ASP A 122 1.73 -15.06 3.06
C ASP A 122 2.33 -14.01 2.11
N VAL A 123 2.00 -12.73 2.30
CA VAL A 123 2.63 -11.63 1.55
C VAL A 123 4.14 -11.67 1.71
N ARG A 124 4.61 -11.84 2.95
CA ARG A 124 6.04 -11.91 3.25
C ARG A 124 6.71 -13.18 2.73
N ARG A 125 5.98 -14.29 2.69
CA ARG A 125 6.52 -15.58 2.25
C ARG A 125 6.57 -15.71 0.73
N ASP A 126 5.50 -15.32 0.05
CA ASP A 126 5.30 -15.60 -1.38
C ASP A 126 5.56 -14.36 -2.25
N GLY A 127 5.45 -13.15 -1.69
CA GLY A 127 5.78 -11.90 -2.37
C GLY A 127 7.27 -11.60 -2.39
N ILE A 128 7.69 -10.68 -3.28
CA ILE A 128 9.06 -10.20 -3.36
C ILE A 128 9.13 -8.76 -2.83
N SER A 129 9.80 -8.57 -1.68
CA SER A 129 9.97 -7.24 -1.08
C SER A 129 10.90 -6.35 -1.92
N LEU A 130 10.40 -5.18 -2.30
CA LEU A 130 11.16 -4.17 -3.01
C LEU A 130 12.33 -3.62 -2.16
N GLU A 131 12.11 -3.46 -0.86
CA GLU A 131 13.16 -3.02 0.08
C GLU A 131 14.31 -4.02 0.13
N THR A 132 13.98 -5.32 0.15
CA THR A 132 14.99 -6.40 0.12
C THR A 132 15.75 -6.37 -1.20
N VAL A 133 15.06 -6.20 -2.32
CA VAL A 133 15.68 -6.08 -3.65
C VAL A 133 16.65 -4.90 -3.70
N LEU A 134 16.23 -3.72 -3.25
CA LEU A 134 17.05 -2.50 -3.26
C LEU A 134 18.25 -2.61 -2.29
N GLY A 135 18.05 -3.23 -1.13
CA GLY A 135 19.11 -3.53 -0.16
C GLY A 135 20.17 -4.48 -0.72
N GLU A 136 19.76 -5.51 -1.47
CA GLU A 136 20.67 -6.45 -2.12
C GLU A 136 21.46 -5.79 -3.24
N LEU A 137 20.82 -4.98 -4.09
CA LEU A 137 21.52 -4.18 -5.11
C LEU A 137 22.56 -3.24 -4.49
N ASN A 138 22.20 -2.60 -3.37
CA ASN A 138 23.13 -1.74 -2.63
C ASN A 138 24.32 -2.52 -2.06
N THR A 139 24.07 -3.69 -1.45
CA THR A 139 25.11 -4.56 -0.89
C THR A 139 26.10 -5.02 -1.95
N ARG A 140 25.63 -5.19 -3.20
CA ARG A 140 26.46 -5.55 -4.35
C ARG A 140 27.21 -4.38 -5.00
N GLY A 141 27.01 -3.17 -4.49
CA GLY A 141 27.73 -1.98 -4.89
C GLY A 141 27.12 -1.22 -6.06
N ALA A 142 25.85 -1.45 -6.43
CA ALA A 142 25.19 -0.62 -7.42
C ALA A 142 25.24 0.86 -6.99
N GLY A 143 25.80 1.73 -7.83
CA GLY A 143 25.90 3.17 -7.56
C GLY A 143 24.54 3.85 -7.68
N VAL A 144 23.79 3.47 -8.71
CA VAL A 144 22.43 3.96 -8.99
C VAL A 144 21.46 2.79 -8.99
N LYS A 145 20.38 2.90 -8.21
CA LYS A 145 19.31 1.91 -8.10
C LYS A 145 17.98 2.56 -8.43
N ILE A 146 17.32 2.10 -9.48
CA ILE A 146 16.05 2.68 -9.95
C ILE A 146 14.96 1.63 -9.82
N ALA A 147 13.83 1.98 -9.22
CA ALA A 147 12.66 1.12 -9.16
C ALA A 147 11.42 1.86 -9.68
N LEU A 148 10.83 1.34 -10.76
CA LEU A 148 9.63 1.88 -11.40
C LEU A 148 8.51 0.85 -11.24
N ILE A 149 7.53 1.16 -10.38
CA ILE A 149 6.57 0.17 -9.89
C ILE A 149 5.15 0.56 -10.31
N ASP A 150 4.65 -0.12 -11.33
CA ASP A 150 3.28 -0.03 -11.80
C ASP A 150 2.39 -1.14 -11.22
N ALA A 151 2.19 -1.07 -9.91
CA ALA A 151 1.49 -2.13 -9.17
C ALA A 151 0.47 -1.64 -8.13
N SER A 152 0.17 -0.34 -8.14
CA SER A 152 -0.86 0.28 -7.29
C SER A 152 -2.26 0.04 -7.85
N ARG A 153 -2.62 -1.23 -8.06
CA ARG A 153 -3.91 -1.66 -8.63
C ARG A 153 -4.75 -2.36 -7.56
N ARG A 154 -6.08 -2.33 -7.73
CA ARG A 154 -6.97 -3.09 -6.84
C ARG A 154 -6.67 -4.58 -6.99
N ASN A 155 -6.34 -5.25 -5.90
CA ASN A 155 -5.79 -6.59 -5.90
C ASN A 155 -6.89 -7.63 -5.58
N PRO A 156 -7.04 -8.75 -6.32
CA PRO A 156 -8.05 -9.78 -6.02
C PRO A 156 -7.91 -10.42 -4.64
N PHE A 157 -6.72 -10.41 -4.05
CA PHE A 157 -6.49 -10.95 -2.70
C PHE A 157 -7.16 -10.11 -1.62
N GLU A 158 -7.51 -8.87 -1.91
CA GLU A 158 -8.27 -7.97 -1.05
C GLU A 158 -9.45 -8.66 -0.38
N ARG A 159 -10.24 -9.47 -1.08
CA ARG A 159 -11.45 -10.13 -0.52
C ARG A 159 -11.15 -11.18 0.55
N ARG A 160 -9.89 -11.62 0.66
CA ARG A 160 -9.41 -12.66 1.58
C ARG A 160 -8.88 -12.05 2.90
N PHE A 161 -8.52 -10.76 2.88
CA PHE A 161 -8.21 -9.92 4.03
C PHE A 161 -9.43 -9.04 4.31
N ARG A 162 -9.99 -8.95 5.52
CA ARG A 162 -10.98 -7.87 5.76
C ARG A 162 -10.32 -6.55 6.16
N SER A 163 -9.04 -6.43 5.84
CA SER A 163 -8.25 -5.20 5.84
C SER A 163 -7.87 -4.90 4.39
N PHE A 164 -8.45 -3.83 3.81
CA PHE A 164 -8.29 -3.53 2.39
C PHE A 164 -7.31 -2.38 2.10
N SER A 165 -6.70 -2.52 0.92
CA SER A 165 -5.90 -1.55 0.14
C SER A 165 -4.75 -0.87 0.86
N ALA A 166 -3.67 -1.62 1.09
CA ALA A 166 -2.42 -1.01 1.50
C ALA A 166 -1.60 -0.43 0.32
N GLY A 167 -2.04 -0.62 -0.94
CA GLY A 167 -1.32 -0.14 -2.11
C GLY A 167 0.17 -0.48 -2.00
N LEU A 168 1.04 0.51 -2.20
CA LEU A 168 2.46 0.42 -1.87
C LEU A 168 2.81 1.47 -0.81
N THR A 169 3.89 1.23 -0.07
CA THR A 169 4.36 2.07 1.03
C THR A 169 5.73 2.64 0.71
N PRO A 170 6.11 3.83 1.22
CA PRO A 170 7.38 4.43 0.85
C PRO A 170 8.53 3.58 1.38
N VAL A 171 9.49 3.30 0.49
CA VAL A 171 10.73 2.60 0.82
C VAL A 171 11.66 3.54 1.60
N ILE A 172 12.30 3.04 2.65
CA ILE A 172 13.52 3.65 3.20
C ILE A 172 14.67 3.24 2.29
N ALA A 173 14.99 4.11 1.36
CA ALA A 173 15.88 3.78 0.25
C ALA A 173 17.36 3.92 0.64
N PRO A 174 18.24 2.96 0.28
CA PRO A 174 19.68 3.15 0.38
C PRO A 174 20.16 4.34 -0.47
N ASN A 175 21.33 4.91 -0.16
CA ASN A 175 21.90 6.02 -0.93
C ASN A 175 22.00 5.69 -2.42
N GLY A 176 21.76 6.65 -3.31
CA GLY A 176 21.80 6.41 -4.74
C GLY A 176 20.58 5.66 -5.28
N THR A 177 19.44 5.73 -4.58
CA THR A 177 18.20 5.09 -5.01
C THR A 177 17.15 6.11 -5.44
N LEU A 178 16.45 5.79 -6.53
CA LEU A 178 15.28 6.50 -7.04
C LEU A 178 14.13 5.51 -7.23
N VAL A 179 12.99 5.76 -6.57
CA VAL A 179 11.79 4.93 -6.66
C VAL A 179 10.62 5.76 -7.12
N MET A 180 9.82 5.23 -8.04
CA MET A 180 8.53 5.79 -8.42
C MET A 180 7.45 4.73 -8.43
N TYR A 181 6.32 5.07 -7.80
CA TYR A 181 5.11 4.26 -7.78
C TYR A 181 4.08 4.89 -8.70
N SER A 182 3.32 4.06 -9.43
CA SER A 182 2.32 4.56 -10.38
C SER A 182 1.15 5.32 -9.75
N ALA A 183 0.96 5.21 -8.43
CA ALA A 183 -0.04 5.97 -7.69
C ALA A 183 0.47 6.41 -6.31
N ALA A 184 -0.34 7.18 -5.60
CA ALA A 184 -0.04 7.63 -4.25
C ALA A 184 0.05 6.41 -3.32
N LEU A 185 0.86 6.54 -2.26
CA LEU A 185 1.03 5.50 -1.26
C LEU A 185 -0.31 5.14 -0.60
N ALA A 186 -0.55 3.85 -0.36
CA ALA A 186 -1.83 3.33 0.12
C ALA A 186 -3.06 3.76 -0.71
N SER A 187 -2.87 4.00 -2.01
CA SER A 187 -3.96 4.17 -2.98
C SER A 187 -3.91 3.07 -4.04
N VAL A 188 -5.07 2.77 -4.61
CA VAL A 188 -5.22 1.86 -5.74
C VAL A 188 -5.88 2.61 -6.89
N VAL A 189 -5.47 2.30 -8.11
CA VAL A 189 -6.02 2.86 -9.33
C VAL A 189 -6.84 1.78 -10.01
N SER A 190 -7.99 2.17 -10.57
CA SER A 190 -8.82 1.29 -11.38
C SER A 190 -8.18 1.11 -12.75
N ASP A 191 -8.23 -0.11 -13.29
CA ASP A 191 -7.74 -0.36 -14.64
C ASP A 191 -8.55 0.48 -15.65
N ALA A 192 -7.86 1.25 -16.49
CA ALA A 192 -8.49 2.09 -17.50
C ALA A 192 -9.03 1.28 -18.71
N GLY A 193 -8.77 -0.04 -18.72
CA GLY A 193 -9.27 -0.97 -19.74
C GLY A 193 -8.56 -0.86 -21.10
N GLY A 194 -7.48 -0.07 -21.18
CA GLY A 194 -6.65 0.10 -22.37
C GLY A 194 -5.59 -1.01 -22.54
N ASP A 195 -4.80 -0.88 -23.60
CA ASP A 195 -3.71 -1.83 -23.89
C ASP A 195 -2.44 -1.57 -23.05
N HIS A 196 -2.30 -0.36 -22.50
CA HIS A 196 -1.14 0.10 -21.73
C HIS A 196 -1.58 0.95 -20.54
N SER A 197 -0.84 0.89 -19.44
CA SER A 197 -1.14 1.75 -18.28
C SER A 197 -0.86 3.22 -18.61
N LEU A 198 -1.66 4.11 -18.02
CA LEU A 198 -1.42 5.56 -18.15
C LEU A 198 -0.03 5.95 -17.63
N PHE A 199 0.43 5.27 -16.57
CA PHE A 199 1.75 5.46 -16.02
C PHE A 199 2.86 5.19 -17.04
N VAL A 200 2.83 4.04 -17.71
CA VAL A 200 3.84 3.70 -18.73
C VAL A 200 3.75 4.61 -19.95
N GLN A 201 2.54 4.97 -20.39
CA GLN A 201 2.36 5.90 -21.51
C GLN A 201 3.05 7.25 -21.27
N GLU A 202 2.93 7.82 -20.07
CA GLU A 202 3.59 9.08 -19.71
C GLU A 202 5.07 8.89 -19.40
N LEU A 203 5.48 7.76 -18.81
CA LEU A 203 6.88 7.45 -18.55
C LEU A 203 7.69 7.38 -19.85
N LEU A 204 7.19 6.66 -20.86
CA LEU A 204 7.87 6.48 -22.14
C LEU A 204 8.09 7.80 -22.88
N LYS A 205 7.22 8.81 -22.69
CA LYS A 205 7.41 10.14 -23.28
C LYS A 205 8.64 10.85 -22.71
N GLU A 206 8.87 10.69 -21.41
CA GLU A 206 9.86 11.47 -20.67
C GLU A 206 11.24 10.78 -20.60
N ILE A 207 11.30 9.44 -20.57
CA ILE A 207 12.60 8.72 -20.59
C ILE A 207 13.33 8.86 -21.93
N ARG A 208 12.57 9.12 -23.01
CA ARG A 208 13.07 9.37 -24.37
C ARG A 208 13.80 10.71 -24.52
N VAL A 209 13.72 11.59 -23.53
CA VAL A 209 14.32 12.93 -23.61
C VAL A 209 15.81 12.84 -23.28
N PRO A 210 16.72 13.13 -24.23
CA PRO A 210 18.16 13.09 -23.99
C PRO A 210 18.59 14.12 -22.94
N ASP A 211 19.62 13.78 -22.17
CA ASP A 211 20.22 14.65 -21.14
C ASP A 211 19.27 15.11 -20.02
N LEU A 212 18.08 14.54 -19.93
CA LEU A 212 17.17 14.82 -18.84
C LEU A 212 17.59 14.03 -17.60
N MET A 213 17.79 14.76 -16.49
CA MET A 213 18.08 14.13 -15.20
C MET A 213 16.91 13.26 -14.77
N ALA A 214 17.21 12.09 -14.21
CA ALA A 214 16.20 11.10 -13.84
C ALA A 214 15.12 11.64 -12.91
N GLU A 215 15.48 12.45 -11.92
CA GLU A 215 14.51 13.06 -11.01
C GLU A 215 13.55 14.00 -11.74
N GLU A 216 14.05 14.77 -12.70
CA GLU A 216 13.24 15.64 -13.55
C GLU A 216 12.37 14.82 -14.50
N THR A 217 12.91 13.76 -15.12
CA THR A 217 12.15 12.80 -15.92
C THR A 217 10.95 12.27 -15.15
N LEU A 218 11.16 11.77 -13.92
CA LEU A 218 10.08 11.22 -13.11
C LEU A 218 9.10 12.29 -12.61
N ASN A 219 9.58 13.51 -12.32
CA ASN A 219 8.70 14.64 -12.01
C ASN A 219 7.80 15.00 -13.20
N ARG A 220 8.32 15.00 -14.42
CA ARG A 220 7.51 15.21 -15.63
C ARG A 220 6.51 14.09 -15.86
N THR A 221 6.92 12.84 -15.70
CA THR A 221 6.02 11.69 -15.76
C THR A 221 4.89 11.85 -14.73
N LYS A 222 5.20 12.23 -13.48
CA LYS A 222 4.19 12.49 -12.45
C LYS A 222 3.20 13.57 -12.87
N MET A 223 3.69 14.68 -13.43
CA MET A 223 2.84 15.77 -13.92
C MET A 223 1.96 15.32 -15.10
N GLY A 224 2.50 14.53 -16.03
CA GLY A 224 1.78 13.95 -17.16
C GLY A 224 0.63 13.06 -16.69
N VAL A 225 0.92 12.09 -15.82
CA VAL A 225 -0.07 11.15 -15.28
C VAL A 225 -1.16 11.89 -14.49
N THR A 226 -0.77 12.83 -13.63
CA THR A 226 -1.73 13.61 -12.82
C THR A 226 -2.66 14.44 -13.71
N ARG A 227 -2.13 15.04 -14.78
CA ARG A 227 -2.90 15.84 -15.73
C ARG A 227 -3.85 14.97 -16.55
N ALA A 228 -3.34 13.88 -17.13
CA ALA A 228 -4.11 12.99 -17.99
C ALA A 228 -5.22 12.25 -17.23
N SER A 229 -4.98 11.90 -15.96
CA SER A 229 -5.98 11.31 -15.07
C SER A 229 -6.89 12.34 -14.37
N ARG A 230 -6.73 13.64 -14.64
CA ARG A 230 -7.45 14.73 -13.95
C ARG A 230 -7.33 14.66 -12.42
N GLY A 231 -6.20 14.19 -11.92
CA GLY A 231 -5.91 14.06 -10.49
C GLY A 231 -6.36 12.73 -9.86
N GLU A 232 -6.98 11.81 -10.61
CA GLU A 232 -7.37 10.50 -10.09
C GLU A 232 -6.15 9.61 -9.80
N GLN A 233 -5.08 9.75 -10.59
CA GLN A 233 -3.82 9.03 -10.41
C GLN A 233 -2.67 10.02 -10.21
N VAL A 234 -2.05 9.98 -9.03
CA VAL A 234 -0.92 10.85 -8.68
C VAL A 234 0.28 9.99 -8.29
N PRO A 235 1.28 9.83 -9.17
CA PRO A 235 2.47 9.06 -8.85
C PRO A 235 3.25 9.61 -7.65
N TRP A 236 3.87 8.70 -6.90
CA TRP A 236 4.75 9.03 -5.77
C TRP A 236 6.21 8.80 -6.13
N ILE A 237 7.10 9.72 -5.75
CA ILE A 237 8.54 9.65 -6.03
C ILE A 237 9.31 9.71 -4.70
N SER A 238 10.33 8.88 -4.57
CA SER A 238 11.31 8.92 -3.48
C SER A 238 12.71 8.88 -4.09
N SER A 239 13.56 9.84 -3.71
CA SER A 239 14.93 9.93 -4.22
C SER A 239 15.93 10.13 -3.09
N SER A 240 17.08 9.50 -3.27
CA SER A 240 18.31 9.65 -2.49
C SER A 240 19.54 9.68 -3.42
N LEU A 241 19.32 10.01 -4.70
CA LEU A 241 20.39 10.10 -5.68
C LEU A 241 21.39 11.18 -5.24
N ALA A 242 22.66 10.79 -5.18
CA ALA A 242 23.78 11.69 -4.89
C ALA A 242 24.59 12.04 -6.15
N GLU A 243 24.35 11.32 -7.24
CA GLU A 243 25.02 11.47 -8.53
C GLU A 243 24.00 11.79 -9.62
N ASP A 244 24.42 12.57 -10.60
CA ASP A 244 23.61 12.88 -11.77
C ASP A 244 23.42 11.61 -12.61
N PHE A 245 22.18 11.18 -12.79
CA PHE A 245 21.83 10.08 -13.69
C PHE A 245 20.85 10.56 -14.76
N SER A 246 21.07 10.15 -16.00
CA SER A 246 20.13 10.31 -17.12
C SER A 246 19.89 8.97 -17.81
N PHE A 247 18.64 8.74 -18.23
CA PHE A 247 18.26 7.53 -18.97
C PHE A 247 19.01 7.44 -20.29
N ILE A 248 19.05 8.56 -21.04
CA ILE A 248 19.82 8.72 -22.26
C ILE A 248 20.95 9.74 -22.01
N PRO A 249 22.21 9.31 -21.89
CA PRO A 249 23.34 10.23 -21.86
C PRO A 249 23.51 10.89 -23.25
N GLY A 250 23.58 12.21 -23.31
CA GLY A 250 23.76 12.95 -24.55
C GLY A 250 25.10 12.69 -25.23
N ALA A 251 25.14 12.90 -26.53
CA ALA A 251 26.28 12.61 -27.41
C ALA A 251 27.53 13.47 -27.18
N GLY A 252 27.62 14.23 -26.09
CA GLY A 252 28.79 15.03 -25.77
C GLY A 252 28.79 15.46 -24.30
N GLY A 253 29.59 14.79 -23.48
CA GLY A 253 29.86 15.30 -22.14
C GLY A 253 30.37 14.26 -21.16
N SER A 254 31.64 13.89 -21.29
CA SER A 254 32.50 13.94 -20.11
C SER A 254 32.42 15.38 -19.58
N ARG A 255 31.42 15.66 -18.75
CA ARG A 255 31.43 16.89 -17.94
C ARG A 255 32.67 16.77 -17.07
N PRO A 256 33.56 17.79 -17.02
CA PRO A 256 34.67 17.74 -16.09
C PRO A 256 34.12 17.39 -14.71
N PRO A 257 34.80 16.56 -13.90
CA PRO A 257 34.39 16.38 -12.51
C PRO A 257 34.15 17.78 -11.97
N ALA A 258 33.00 18.01 -11.34
CA ALA A 258 32.71 19.29 -10.71
C ALA A 258 34.00 19.70 -10.01
N THR A 259 34.60 20.81 -10.45
CA THR A 259 35.80 21.31 -9.81
C THR A 259 35.42 21.39 -8.35
N THR A 260 36.12 20.62 -7.52
CA THR A 260 36.05 20.77 -6.08
C THR A 260 36.50 22.19 -5.82
N GLN A 261 35.57 23.14 -5.88
CA GLN A 261 35.74 24.42 -5.24
C GLN A 261 36.00 24.05 -3.78
N PRO A 262 37.15 24.44 -3.21
CA PRO A 262 37.30 24.39 -1.77
C PRO A 262 36.08 25.09 -1.17
N PRO A 263 35.55 24.62 -0.03
CA PRO A 263 34.49 25.35 0.65
C PRO A 263 34.92 26.82 0.76
N PRO A 264 34.02 27.77 0.47
CA PRO A 264 34.40 29.18 0.49
C PRO A 264 35.04 29.48 1.85
N PRO A 265 36.17 30.22 1.88
CA PRO A 265 36.78 30.58 3.15
C PRO A 265 35.71 31.28 4.01
N PRO A 266 35.71 31.07 5.34
CA PRO A 266 34.82 31.81 6.21
C PRO A 266 34.98 33.30 5.89
N PRO A 267 33.88 34.06 5.78
CA PRO A 267 33.95 35.45 5.34
C PRO A 267 34.95 36.20 6.22
N ALA A 268 35.94 36.82 5.56
CA ALA A 268 36.90 37.68 6.23
C ALA A 268 36.12 38.80 6.94
N VAL A 269 36.44 38.99 8.21
CA VAL A 269 35.91 40.06 9.04
C VAL A 269 36.36 41.39 8.43
N ALA A 270 35.53 41.96 7.56
CA ALA A 270 35.66 43.35 7.16
C ALA A 270 35.13 44.19 8.31
N ASN A 271 36.05 44.88 8.98
CA ASN A 271 35.76 45.92 9.97
C ASN A 271 34.99 47.06 9.28
N ASN A 272 33.67 46.95 9.24
CA ASN A 272 32.77 48.07 9.01
C ASN A 272 32.19 48.52 10.35
N PRO A 273 31.98 49.85 10.55
CA PRO A 273 31.47 50.38 11.82
C PRO A 273 30.09 49.79 12.15
N PRO A 274 29.71 49.71 13.44
CA PRO A 274 28.45 49.10 13.84
C PRO A 274 27.26 49.80 13.19
N PRO A 275 26.27 49.05 12.68
CA PRO A 275 25.00 49.61 12.24
C PRO A 275 24.21 50.14 13.45
N ALA A 276 23.55 51.28 13.28
CA ALA A 276 22.60 51.81 14.25
C ALA A 276 21.48 50.78 14.54
N PRO A 277 21.00 50.66 15.78
CA PRO A 277 19.98 49.67 16.13
C PRO A 277 18.68 49.91 15.35
N ALA A 278 18.22 48.85 14.68
CA ALA A 278 16.90 48.81 14.03
C ALA A 278 15.77 48.81 15.08
N ALA A 279 14.72 49.58 14.81
CA ALA A 279 13.54 49.67 15.66
C ALA A 279 12.73 48.34 15.66
N PRO A 280 12.12 47.96 16.79
CA PRO A 280 11.29 46.76 16.89
C PRO A 280 9.97 46.87 16.09
N PRO A 281 9.36 45.73 15.69
CA PRO A 281 8.14 45.72 14.88
C PRO A 281 6.89 46.19 15.65
N SER A 282 6.00 46.90 14.97
CA SER A 282 4.74 47.42 15.51
C SER A 282 3.68 46.33 15.73
N PRO A 283 2.92 46.35 16.85
CA PRO A 283 1.80 45.44 17.11
C PRO A 283 0.53 45.77 16.29
N PRO A 284 -0.41 44.82 16.13
CA PRO A 284 -1.61 45.00 15.32
C PRO A 284 -2.63 46.00 15.93
N SER A 285 -3.34 46.73 15.07
CA SER A 285 -4.29 47.79 15.45
C SER A 285 -5.58 47.24 16.09
N PRO A 286 -6.21 47.99 17.03
CA PRO A 286 -7.46 47.59 17.68
C PRO A 286 -8.72 47.93 16.86
N PRO A 287 -9.87 47.27 17.11
CA PRO A 287 -11.16 47.68 16.55
C PRO A 287 -11.69 48.98 17.20
N LYS A 288 -12.46 49.73 16.39
CA LYS A 288 -12.98 51.09 16.63
C LYS A 288 -14.00 51.16 17.80
N PRO A 289 -14.14 52.30 18.51
CA PRO A 289 -15.01 52.41 19.70
C PRO A 289 -16.49 52.60 19.32
N ALA A 290 -17.37 51.91 20.04
CA ALA A 290 -18.76 52.32 20.24
C ALA A 290 -18.95 52.62 21.74
N ASP A 291 -19.77 53.63 22.01
CA ASP A 291 -19.82 54.46 23.21
C ASP A 291 -19.83 53.73 24.57
N THR A 292 -19.01 54.28 25.47
CA THR A 292 -19.06 54.04 26.91
C THR A 292 -20.27 54.72 27.54
N ALA A 293 -21.07 53.95 28.27
CA ALA A 293 -21.82 54.45 29.42
C ALA A 293 -21.59 53.51 30.62
N ALA A 294 -20.96 54.10 31.65
CA ALA A 294 -20.83 53.74 33.07
C ALA A 294 -21.13 52.30 33.53
N ALA A 295 -20.09 51.67 34.09
CA ALA A 295 -20.17 50.43 34.85
C ALA A 295 -20.80 50.62 36.24
N PRO A 296 -21.62 49.67 36.73
CA PRO A 296 -21.65 49.31 38.14
C PRO A 296 -20.60 48.22 38.43
N ALA A 297 -20.09 48.23 39.67
CA ALA A 297 -19.00 47.38 40.16
C ALA A 297 -19.26 45.85 40.02
N PRO A 298 -18.21 45.03 39.87
CA PRO A 298 -18.34 43.59 39.70
C PRO A 298 -18.79 42.91 41.01
N ALA A 299 -19.75 41.98 40.88
CA ALA A 299 -20.20 41.10 41.96
C ALA A 299 -19.10 40.09 42.37
N PRO A 300 -19.09 39.61 43.63
CA PRO A 300 -18.11 38.66 44.12
C PRO A 300 -18.29 37.27 43.46
N PRO A 301 -17.22 36.45 43.43
CA PRO A 301 -17.26 35.13 42.81
C PRO A 301 -18.20 34.17 43.57
N PRO A 302 -18.83 33.20 42.88
CA PRO A 302 -19.68 32.21 43.54
C PRO A 302 -18.84 31.26 44.43
N ALA A 303 -19.40 30.90 45.59
CA ALA A 303 -18.79 30.03 46.59
C ALA A 303 -18.48 28.61 46.04
N PRO A 304 -17.44 27.93 46.54
CA PRO A 304 -17.11 26.57 46.13
C PRO A 304 -18.19 25.59 46.57
N ALA A 305 -18.61 24.71 45.66
CA ALA A 305 -19.51 23.61 45.96
C ALA A 305 -18.88 22.62 46.97
N PRO A 306 -19.66 21.98 47.85
CA PRO A 306 -19.11 21.16 48.94
C PRO A 306 -18.45 19.87 48.42
N ALA A 307 -17.34 19.50 49.05
CA ALA A 307 -16.59 18.29 48.76
C ALA A 307 -17.45 17.02 48.96
N PRO A 308 -17.28 15.99 48.10
CA PRO A 308 -17.93 14.71 48.31
C PRO A 308 -17.37 14.02 49.56
N LYS A 309 -18.26 13.49 50.40
CA LYS A 309 -17.93 12.64 51.56
C LYS A 309 -17.24 11.34 51.08
N PRO A 310 -16.40 10.69 51.92
CA PRO A 310 -15.73 9.45 51.53
C PRO A 310 -16.78 8.36 51.32
N GLN A 311 -16.94 7.90 50.08
CA GLN A 311 -17.71 6.69 49.81
C GLN A 311 -16.78 5.49 50.01
N VAL A 312 -17.22 4.62 50.92
CA VAL A 312 -16.64 3.31 51.21
C VAL A 312 -16.50 2.53 49.90
N GLU A 313 -15.34 1.93 49.69
CA GLU A 313 -15.05 0.97 48.63
C GLU A 313 -16.01 -0.22 48.76
N ALA A 314 -17.14 -0.15 48.07
CA ALA A 314 -18.07 -1.25 47.92
C ALA A 314 -17.69 -2.01 46.64
N ALA A 315 -17.33 -3.28 46.83
CA ALA A 315 -17.13 -4.24 45.75
C ALA A 315 -18.24 -4.12 44.69
N LEU A 316 -17.83 -4.08 43.42
CA LEU A 316 -18.72 -4.16 42.27
C LEU A 316 -19.70 -5.34 42.46
N PRO A 317 -21.02 -5.14 42.28
CA PRO A 317 -21.94 -6.26 42.32
C PRO A 317 -21.62 -7.21 41.15
N PRO A 318 -21.75 -8.54 41.36
CA PRO A 318 -21.58 -9.49 40.27
C PRO A 318 -22.59 -9.19 39.16
N PRO A 319 -22.26 -9.49 37.88
CA PRO A 319 -23.16 -9.26 36.77
C PRO A 319 -24.50 -9.95 37.03
N PRO A 320 -25.63 -9.35 36.61
CA PRO A 320 -26.94 -9.93 36.86
C PRO A 320 -27.01 -11.31 36.19
N PRO A 321 -27.68 -12.30 36.82
CA PRO A 321 -27.88 -13.59 36.20
C PRO A 321 -28.61 -13.41 34.86
N PRO A 322 -28.32 -14.25 33.85
CA PRO A 322 -28.96 -14.16 32.55
C PRO A 322 -30.48 -14.17 32.74
N GLN A 323 -31.14 -13.10 32.32
CA GLN A 323 -32.60 -13.07 32.34
C GLN A 323 -33.11 -14.17 31.40
N PRO A 324 -34.13 -14.94 31.80
CA PRO A 324 -34.72 -15.95 30.93
C PRO A 324 -35.34 -15.25 29.73
N VAL A 325 -34.62 -15.31 28.61
CA VAL A 325 -35.14 -14.90 27.30
C VAL A 325 -36.29 -15.84 27.01
N LYS A 326 -37.51 -15.30 26.91
CA LYS A 326 -38.66 -16.08 26.41
C LYS A 326 -38.25 -16.72 25.08
N PRO A 327 -38.55 -18.00 24.82
CA PRO A 327 -38.29 -18.61 23.54
C PRO A 327 -38.98 -17.77 22.47
N VAL A 328 -38.20 -17.04 21.67
CA VAL A 328 -38.67 -16.53 20.40
C VAL A 328 -38.92 -17.79 19.59
N GLU A 329 -40.18 -18.02 19.23
CA GLU A 329 -40.56 -19.07 18.28
C GLU A 329 -39.61 -18.98 17.08
N THR A 330 -38.74 -19.98 16.97
CA THR A 330 -37.90 -20.20 15.81
C THR A 330 -38.81 -20.65 14.68
N THR A 331 -39.45 -19.70 14.01
CA THR A 331 -39.69 -19.87 12.59
C THR A 331 -38.31 -19.98 11.93
N PRO A 332 -38.00 -21.06 11.19
CA PRO A 332 -36.77 -21.11 10.42
C PRO A 332 -36.79 -19.91 9.47
N ALA A 333 -35.83 -19.00 9.64
CA ALA A 333 -35.58 -17.98 8.64
C ALA A 333 -35.38 -18.70 7.30
N PRO A 334 -35.97 -18.22 6.19
CA PRO A 334 -35.78 -18.85 4.89
C PRO A 334 -34.30 -18.93 4.62
N SER A 335 -33.79 -20.15 4.46
CA SER A 335 -32.41 -20.43 4.14
C SER A 335 -32.06 -19.69 2.85
N MET A 336 -31.14 -18.73 2.93
CA MET A 336 -30.46 -18.16 1.76
C MET A 336 -29.52 -19.23 1.16
N ASP A 337 -30.09 -20.37 0.77
CA ASP A 337 -29.41 -21.55 0.22
C ASP A 337 -29.28 -21.44 -1.31
N SER A 338 -29.08 -20.22 -1.82
CA SER A 338 -28.99 -19.90 -3.24
C SER A 338 -27.55 -19.84 -3.77
N GLY A 339 -26.57 -20.17 -2.93
CA GLY A 339 -25.16 -20.23 -3.31
C GLY A 339 -24.85 -21.39 -4.26
N PRO A 340 -23.81 -21.29 -5.11
CA PRO A 340 -23.42 -22.35 -6.02
C PRO A 340 -23.03 -23.63 -5.26
N SER A 341 -23.44 -24.79 -5.82
CA SER A 341 -23.16 -26.09 -5.22
C SER A 341 -21.69 -26.49 -5.35
N ALA A 342 -21.23 -27.45 -4.54
CA ALA A 342 -19.86 -27.96 -4.62
C ALA A 342 -19.55 -28.52 -6.02
N ALA A 343 -20.53 -29.16 -6.67
CA ALA A 343 -20.39 -29.69 -8.02
C ALA A 343 -20.22 -28.57 -9.06
N ALA A 344 -20.97 -27.46 -8.93
CA ALA A 344 -20.83 -26.31 -9.83
C ALA A 344 -19.46 -25.63 -9.72
N LEU A 345 -18.80 -25.77 -8.57
CA LEU A 345 -17.49 -25.18 -8.29
C LEU A 345 -16.32 -26.16 -8.41
N ALA A 346 -16.57 -27.43 -8.74
CA ALA A 346 -15.55 -28.48 -8.71
C ALA A 346 -14.44 -28.27 -9.76
N GLU A 347 -14.76 -27.66 -10.89
CA GLU A 347 -13.81 -27.39 -11.98
C GLU A 347 -13.08 -26.04 -11.84
N ASP A 348 -13.38 -25.25 -10.81
CA ASP A 348 -12.56 -24.09 -10.51
C ASP A 348 -11.13 -24.55 -10.15
N PRO A 349 -10.09 -24.03 -10.82
CA PRO A 349 -8.74 -24.57 -10.68
C PRO A 349 -8.19 -24.46 -9.26
N THR A 350 -8.53 -23.39 -8.54
CA THR A 350 -8.13 -23.17 -7.15
C THR A 350 -8.86 -24.15 -6.23
N ILE A 351 -10.18 -24.29 -6.37
CA ILE A 351 -10.96 -25.25 -5.57
C ILE A 351 -10.53 -26.69 -5.83
N LYS A 352 -10.29 -27.04 -7.10
CA LYS A 352 -9.81 -28.36 -7.51
C LYS A 352 -8.45 -28.67 -6.90
N GLY A 353 -7.50 -27.73 -6.98
CA GLY A 353 -6.17 -27.87 -6.39
C GLY A 353 -6.21 -28.00 -4.86
N LEU A 354 -7.00 -27.18 -4.18
CA LEU A 354 -7.16 -27.25 -2.72
C LEU A 354 -7.88 -28.54 -2.30
N THR A 355 -8.86 -28.99 -3.07
CA THR A 355 -9.56 -30.26 -2.82
C THR A 355 -8.62 -31.45 -2.96
N ALA A 356 -7.73 -31.47 -3.96
CA ALA A 356 -6.72 -32.50 -4.09
C ALA A 356 -5.74 -32.52 -2.89
N LYS A 357 -5.34 -31.34 -2.38
CA LYS A 357 -4.51 -31.24 -1.18
C LYS A 357 -5.21 -31.79 0.06
N ILE A 358 -6.48 -31.43 0.27
CA ILE A 358 -7.30 -31.92 1.39
C ILE A 358 -7.55 -33.43 1.26
N ALA A 359 -7.69 -33.96 0.04
CA ALA A 359 -7.81 -35.40 -0.18
C ALA A 359 -6.51 -36.15 0.18
N ALA A 360 -5.35 -35.55 -0.09
CA ALA A 360 -4.05 -36.11 0.27
C ALA A 360 -3.75 -35.98 1.77
N ASN A 361 -4.19 -34.88 2.41
CA ASN A 361 -4.08 -34.63 3.83
C ASN A 361 -5.36 -33.94 4.36
N PRO A 362 -6.29 -34.70 4.96
CA PRO A 362 -7.56 -34.15 5.47
C PRO A 362 -7.41 -33.09 6.57
N ASP A 363 -6.26 -33.07 7.26
CA ASP A 363 -5.97 -32.09 8.32
C ASP A 363 -5.03 -30.97 7.82
N ASP A 364 -4.91 -30.76 6.50
CA ASP A 364 -4.23 -29.58 5.94
C ASP A 364 -5.06 -28.32 6.22
N VAL A 365 -4.82 -27.74 7.39
CA VAL A 365 -5.49 -26.53 7.90
C VAL A 365 -5.40 -25.38 6.90
N ASN A 366 -4.25 -25.24 6.23
CA ASN A 366 -4.07 -24.18 5.24
C ASN A 366 -4.96 -24.42 4.02
N ALA A 367 -5.03 -25.65 3.52
CA ALA A 367 -5.87 -25.98 2.37
C ALA A 367 -7.37 -25.84 2.70
N LEU A 368 -7.80 -26.30 3.88
CA LEU A 368 -9.17 -26.14 4.39
C LEU A 368 -9.54 -24.65 4.48
N TYR A 369 -8.76 -23.88 5.24
CA TYR A 369 -8.99 -22.45 5.44
C TYR A 369 -9.08 -21.69 4.12
N ARG A 370 -8.14 -21.94 3.21
CA ARG A 370 -8.10 -21.30 1.89
C ARG A 370 -9.30 -21.66 1.03
N ARG A 371 -9.71 -22.93 1.03
CA ARG A 371 -10.88 -23.37 0.26
C ARG A 371 -12.16 -22.76 0.82
N GLY A 372 -12.26 -22.64 2.15
CA GLY A 372 -13.33 -21.91 2.82
C GLY A 372 -13.42 -20.44 2.36
N GLN A 373 -12.28 -19.75 2.25
CA GLN A 373 -12.24 -18.39 1.73
C GLN A 373 -12.67 -18.29 0.26
N VAL A 374 -12.25 -19.23 -0.62
CA VAL A 374 -12.72 -19.25 -2.02
C VAL A 374 -14.23 -19.49 -2.09
N TYR A 375 -14.75 -20.44 -1.31
CA TYR A 375 -16.18 -20.69 -1.26
C TYR A 375 -16.94 -19.44 -0.83
N ALA A 376 -16.45 -18.72 0.18
CA ALA A 376 -17.05 -17.47 0.63
C ALA A 376 -17.03 -16.39 -0.46
N SER A 377 -15.92 -16.22 -1.20
CA SER A 377 -15.82 -15.22 -2.27
C SER A 377 -16.73 -15.53 -3.46
N LYS A 378 -17.05 -16.80 -3.68
CA LYS A 378 -17.99 -17.29 -4.72
C LYS A 378 -19.44 -17.38 -4.22
N GLY A 379 -19.73 -16.96 -2.99
CA GLY A 379 -21.07 -17.00 -2.41
C GLY A 379 -21.53 -18.40 -1.96
N ALA A 380 -20.67 -19.42 -1.99
CA ALA A 380 -20.94 -20.76 -1.48
C ALA A 380 -20.74 -20.82 0.04
N TYR A 381 -21.51 -20.00 0.77
CA TYR A 381 -21.28 -19.73 2.19
C TYR A 381 -21.40 -20.97 3.10
N ASN A 382 -22.28 -21.91 2.77
CA ASN A 382 -22.41 -23.16 3.54
C ASN A 382 -21.17 -24.05 3.41
N LEU A 383 -20.57 -24.12 2.21
CA LEU A 383 -19.31 -24.83 2.00
C LEU A 383 -18.16 -24.13 2.71
N ALA A 384 -18.16 -22.79 2.69
CA ALA A 384 -17.17 -21.99 3.40
C ALA A 384 -17.22 -22.22 4.92
N ILE A 385 -18.41 -22.21 5.52
CA ILE A 385 -18.60 -22.47 6.95
C ILE A 385 -18.08 -23.85 7.31
N LYS A 386 -18.35 -24.87 6.49
CA LYS A 386 -17.84 -26.22 6.73
C LYS A 386 -16.31 -26.26 6.76
N ASP A 387 -15.66 -25.67 5.78
CA ASP A 387 -14.20 -25.63 5.73
C ASP A 387 -13.59 -24.81 6.89
N PHE A 388 -14.26 -23.74 7.34
CA PHE A 388 -13.87 -23.00 8.54
C PHE A 388 -14.11 -23.77 9.84
N ASP A 389 -15.19 -24.55 9.92
CA ASP A 389 -15.45 -25.47 11.05
C ASP A 389 -14.34 -26.51 11.14
N ASP A 390 -13.93 -27.12 10.01
CA ASP A 390 -12.83 -28.08 9.96
C ASP A 390 -11.49 -27.43 10.31
N THR A 391 -11.24 -26.20 9.85
CA THR A 391 -10.06 -25.40 10.24
C THR A 391 -10.01 -25.21 11.76
N LEU A 392 -11.13 -24.81 12.37
CA LEU A 392 -11.23 -24.51 13.80
C LEU A 392 -11.29 -25.76 14.69
N ARG A 393 -11.69 -26.91 14.13
CA ARG A 393 -11.56 -28.22 14.79
C ARG A 393 -10.09 -28.54 15.02
N ILE A 394 -9.22 -28.24 14.06
CA ILE A 394 -7.79 -28.55 14.13
C ILE A 394 -7.04 -27.45 14.90
N ASN A 395 -7.31 -26.18 14.60
CA ASN A 395 -6.74 -25.02 15.28
C ASN A 395 -7.85 -24.12 15.85
N SER A 396 -8.30 -24.41 17.07
CA SER A 396 -9.39 -23.69 17.73
C SER A 396 -9.12 -22.22 18.06
N LYS A 397 -7.86 -21.78 17.97
CA LYS A 397 -7.44 -20.39 18.28
C LYS A 397 -7.07 -19.59 17.04
N ASP A 398 -7.39 -20.10 15.86
CA ASP A 398 -7.20 -19.39 14.60
C ASP A 398 -8.17 -18.20 14.53
N VAL A 399 -7.66 -16.99 14.79
CA VAL A 399 -8.51 -15.79 14.89
C VAL A 399 -9.01 -15.37 13.52
N GLU A 400 -8.24 -15.63 12.47
CA GLU A 400 -8.59 -15.36 11.09
C GLU A 400 -9.76 -16.27 10.64
N ALA A 401 -9.72 -17.56 10.97
CA ALA A 401 -10.81 -18.50 10.71
C ALA A 401 -12.07 -18.19 11.53
N LEU A 402 -11.92 -17.81 12.81
CA LEU A 402 -13.04 -17.33 13.63
C LEU A 402 -13.72 -16.10 13.01
N ASN A 403 -12.94 -15.10 12.61
CA ASN A 403 -13.47 -13.90 11.95
C ASN A 403 -14.16 -14.21 10.61
N ASN A 404 -13.55 -15.04 9.78
CA ASN A 404 -14.14 -15.39 8.49
C ASN A 404 -15.43 -16.20 8.65
N ARG A 405 -15.48 -17.15 9.59
CA ARG A 405 -16.72 -17.85 9.93
C ARG A 405 -17.76 -16.89 10.51
N CYS A 406 -17.36 -15.94 11.36
CA CYS A 406 -18.25 -14.89 11.87
C CYS A 406 -18.92 -14.13 10.74
N TRP A 407 -18.13 -13.58 9.81
CA TRP A 407 -18.71 -12.84 8.69
C TRP A 407 -19.57 -13.73 7.80
N THR A 408 -19.13 -14.96 7.49
CA THR A 408 -19.91 -15.84 6.60
C THR A 408 -21.25 -16.20 7.22
N ARG A 409 -21.28 -16.52 8.53
CA ARG A 409 -22.52 -16.71 9.31
C ARG A 409 -23.39 -15.46 9.31
N THR A 410 -22.80 -14.28 9.40
CA THR A 410 -23.51 -12.99 9.33
C THR A 410 -24.24 -12.83 8.00
N VAL A 411 -23.60 -13.17 6.89
CA VAL A 411 -24.18 -13.06 5.55
C VAL A 411 -25.38 -14.00 5.40
N ILE A 412 -25.26 -15.26 5.83
CA ILE A 412 -26.37 -16.23 5.75
C ILE A 412 -27.45 -16.04 6.83
N GLY A 413 -27.25 -15.13 7.77
CA GLY A 413 -28.23 -14.76 8.80
C GLY A 413 -28.10 -15.52 10.13
N ASP A 414 -27.09 -16.37 10.31
CA ASP A 414 -26.73 -16.95 11.61
C ASP A 414 -26.02 -15.90 12.50
N LEU A 415 -26.78 -14.91 12.97
CA LEU A 415 -26.24 -13.79 13.73
C LEU A 415 -25.73 -14.20 15.12
N GLN A 416 -26.32 -15.24 15.73
CA GLN A 416 -25.90 -15.73 17.05
C GLN A 416 -24.56 -16.48 16.96
N GLY A 417 -24.43 -17.40 16.00
CA GLY A 417 -23.17 -18.09 15.73
C GLY A 417 -22.07 -17.10 15.33
N ALA A 418 -22.41 -16.13 14.49
CA ALA A 418 -21.49 -15.07 14.10
C ALA A 418 -20.97 -14.26 15.30
N LEU A 419 -21.86 -13.77 16.16
CA LEU A 419 -21.48 -12.96 17.32
C LEU A 419 -20.52 -13.72 18.25
N LYS A 420 -20.76 -15.02 18.47
CA LYS A 420 -19.89 -15.89 19.26
C LYS A 420 -18.49 -15.96 18.66
N ASP A 421 -18.38 -16.18 17.36
CA ASP A 421 -17.10 -16.31 16.66
C ASP A 421 -16.31 -15.00 16.68
N CYS A 422 -16.97 -13.87 16.40
CA CYS A 422 -16.34 -12.55 16.45
C CYS A 422 -15.86 -12.19 17.87
N ASN A 423 -16.65 -12.53 18.90
CA ASN A 423 -16.24 -12.30 20.29
C ASN A 423 -15.02 -13.14 20.67
N GLU A 424 -14.94 -14.39 20.23
CA GLU A 424 -13.77 -15.23 20.49
C GLU A 424 -12.53 -14.72 19.74
N ALA A 425 -12.68 -14.30 18.48
CA ALA A 425 -11.59 -13.68 17.72
C ALA A 425 -11.04 -12.43 18.42
N LEU A 426 -11.93 -11.56 18.92
CA LEU A 426 -11.54 -10.35 19.65
C LEU A 426 -11.02 -10.64 21.06
N ARG A 427 -11.46 -11.72 21.71
CA ARG A 427 -10.88 -12.17 22.98
C ARG A 427 -9.42 -12.59 22.81
N LEU A 428 -9.12 -13.28 21.71
CA LEU A 428 -7.77 -13.73 21.37
C LEU A 428 -6.89 -12.61 20.81
N ARG A 429 -7.47 -11.68 20.03
CA ARG A 429 -6.78 -10.52 19.44
C ARG A 429 -7.66 -9.25 19.55
N PRO A 430 -7.56 -8.47 20.66
CA PRO A 430 -8.48 -7.37 20.97
C PRO A 430 -8.58 -6.23 19.94
N ASN A 431 -7.50 -5.95 19.22
CA ASN A 431 -7.45 -4.90 18.19
C ASN A 431 -7.52 -5.47 16.77
N PHE A 432 -8.14 -6.65 16.60
CA PHE A 432 -8.30 -7.24 15.28
C PHE A 432 -9.37 -6.49 14.48
N VAL A 433 -8.92 -5.57 13.64
CA VAL A 433 -9.76 -4.65 12.85
C VAL A 433 -10.86 -5.38 12.10
N ASP A 434 -10.51 -6.48 11.43
CA ASP A 434 -11.43 -7.31 10.66
C ASP A 434 -12.58 -7.90 11.50
N ALA A 435 -12.28 -8.31 12.74
CA ALA A 435 -13.28 -8.86 13.67
C ALA A 435 -14.12 -7.75 14.31
N LEU A 436 -13.57 -6.54 14.51
CA LEU A 436 -14.35 -5.36 14.90
C LEU A 436 -15.34 -4.99 13.78
N ASP A 437 -14.89 -4.94 12.53
CA ASP A 437 -15.75 -4.66 11.37
C ASP A 437 -16.85 -5.73 11.22
N SER A 438 -16.49 -7.01 11.28
CA SER A 438 -17.44 -8.12 11.17
C SER A 438 -18.46 -8.12 12.33
N ARG A 439 -18.03 -7.85 13.57
CA ARG A 439 -18.95 -7.74 14.71
C ARG A 439 -19.84 -6.49 14.60
N GLY A 440 -19.31 -5.40 14.05
CA GLY A 440 -20.09 -4.22 13.69
C GLY A 440 -21.20 -4.56 12.71
N LEU A 441 -20.91 -5.36 11.68
CA LEU A 441 -21.90 -5.86 10.73
C LEU A 441 -22.94 -6.78 11.38
N VAL A 442 -22.52 -7.69 12.27
CA VAL A 442 -23.44 -8.54 13.05
C VAL A 442 -24.41 -7.68 13.85
N ASN A 443 -23.88 -6.70 14.59
CA ASN A 443 -24.66 -5.78 15.41
C ASN A 443 -25.60 -4.91 14.56
N LEU A 444 -25.15 -4.48 13.37
CA LEU A 444 -25.97 -3.71 12.45
C LEU A 444 -27.15 -4.54 11.91
N LYS A 445 -26.92 -5.79 11.53
CA LYS A 445 -27.97 -6.72 11.08
C LYS A 445 -28.91 -7.12 12.21
N SER A 446 -28.40 -7.24 13.44
CA SER A 446 -29.22 -7.57 14.62
C SER A 446 -30.00 -6.38 15.18
N GLY A 447 -29.84 -5.18 14.61
CA GLY A 447 -30.47 -3.95 15.11
C GLY A 447 -29.83 -3.37 16.37
N ALA A 448 -28.70 -3.92 16.83
CA ALA A 448 -27.90 -3.41 17.94
C ALA A 448 -27.05 -2.21 17.51
N VAL A 449 -27.71 -1.16 17.02
CA VAL A 449 -27.10 -0.03 16.30
C VAL A 449 -26.02 0.69 17.12
N LYS A 450 -26.22 0.87 18.43
CA LYS A 450 -25.20 1.50 19.31
C LYS A 450 -23.92 0.67 19.39
N ASN A 451 -24.04 -0.65 19.46
CA ASN A 451 -22.89 -1.56 19.50
C ASN A 451 -22.19 -1.58 18.13
N ALA A 452 -22.96 -1.54 17.04
CA ALA A 452 -22.41 -1.44 15.70
C ALA A 452 -21.54 -0.18 15.52
N ILE A 453 -22.06 0.99 15.95
CA ILE A 453 -21.29 2.25 15.92
C ILE A 453 -20.00 2.11 16.71
N ALA A 454 -20.05 1.57 17.94
CA ALA A 454 -18.87 1.42 18.78
C ALA A 454 -17.80 0.50 18.17
N ASP A 455 -18.22 -0.62 17.56
CA ASP A 455 -17.33 -1.56 16.88
C ASP A 455 -16.69 -0.93 15.63
N PHE A 456 -17.48 -0.26 14.80
CA PHE A 456 -16.96 0.44 13.63
C PHE A 456 -16.06 1.62 14.02
N ASP A 457 -16.37 2.37 15.08
CA ASP A 457 -15.49 3.41 15.61
C ASP A 457 -14.15 2.83 16.09
N ALA A 458 -14.18 1.65 16.70
CA ALA A 458 -12.96 0.95 17.10
C ALA A 458 -12.12 0.52 15.89
N ALA A 459 -12.75 -0.04 14.86
CA ALA A 459 -12.10 -0.38 13.61
C ALA A 459 -11.49 0.86 12.92
N LEU A 460 -12.25 1.97 12.84
CA LEU A 460 -11.84 3.21 12.18
C LEU A 460 -10.76 3.99 12.94
N ARG A 461 -10.64 3.81 14.25
CA ARG A 461 -9.52 4.36 15.02
C ARG A 461 -8.19 3.73 14.62
N ILE A 462 -8.22 2.46 14.22
CA ILE A 462 -7.03 1.71 13.78
C ILE A 462 -6.82 1.91 12.28
N ASN A 463 -7.88 1.84 11.48
CA ASN A 463 -7.86 2.09 10.05
C ASN A 463 -8.94 3.12 9.63
N PRO A 464 -8.60 4.41 9.55
CA PRO A 464 -9.56 5.48 9.20
C PRO A 464 -10.16 5.40 7.79
N ARG A 465 -9.56 4.60 6.88
CA ARG A 465 -10.01 4.47 5.48
C ARG A 465 -10.74 3.15 5.21
N LEU A 466 -11.13 2.42 6.26
CA LEU A 466 -11.87 1.16 6.11
C LEU A 466 -13.29 1.44 5.60
N THR A 467 -13.50 1.22 4.30
CA THR A 467 -14.74 1.59 3.58
C THR A 467 -15.96 0.85 4.11
N SER A 468 -15.84 -0.43 4.45
CA SER A 468 -16.90 -1.23 5.07
C SER A 468 -17.33 -0.66 6.42
N SER A 469 -16.37 -0.31 7.29
CA SER A 469 -16.67 0.30 8.58
C SER A 469 -17.24 1.71 8.45
N LEU A 470 -16.75 2.54 7.52
CA LEU A 470 -17.34 3.85 7.24
C LEU A 470 -18.79 3.70 6.78
N PHE A 471 -19.05 2.84 5.80
CA PHE A 471 -20.38 2.62 5.27
C PHE A 471 -21.34 2.03 6.31
N GLY A 472 -20.89 0.99 7.03
CA GLY A 472 -21.64 0.34 8.10
C GLY A 472 -21.93 1.29 9.27
N ARG A 473 -20.95 2.08 9.71
CA ARG A 473 -21.14 3.13 10.73
C ARG A 473 -22.11 4.18 10.25
N GLY A 474 -22.02 4.58 8.98
CA GLY A 474 -22.93 5.56 8.41
C GLY A 474 -24.38 5.11 8.41
N ILE A 475 -24.66 3.87 8.01
CA ILE A 475 -25.99 3.25 8.10
C ILE A 475 -26.43 3.16 9.57
N ALA A 476 -25.54 2.71 10.45
CA ALA A 476 -25.84 2.62 11.88
C ALA A 476 -26.20 4.00 12.45
N LYS A 477 -25.44 5.06 12.15
CA LYS A 477 -25.72 6.43 12.57
C LYS A 477 -27.05 6.96 12.02
N GLN A 478 -27.38 6.66 10.77
CA GLN A 478 -28.71 6.99 10.22
C GLN A 478 -29.82 6.31 11.02
N ARG A 479 -29.68 5.01 11.34
CA ARG A 479 -30.64 4.26 12.16
C ARG A 479 -30.69 4.75 13.62
N ASN A 480 -29.62 5.36 14.12
CA ASN A 480 -29.53 5.93 15.48
C ASN A 480 -30.00 7.39 15.59
N GLY A 481 -30.43 8.02 14.48
CA GLY A 481 -30.87 9.42 14.45
C GLY A 481 -29.78 10.45 14.13
N SER A 482 -28.52 10.05 14.00
CA SER A 482 -27.39 10.90 13.62
C SER A 482 -27.23 10.99 12.09
N ALA A 483 -28.30 11.42 11.40
CA ALA A 483 -28.41 11.30 9.94
C ALA A 483 -27.33 12.08 9.15
N GLN A 484 -26.94 13.28 9.61
CA GLN A 484 -25.93 14.11 8.93
C GLN A 484 -24.54 13.48 9.01
N GLU A 485 -24.11 13.05 10.19
CA GLU A 485 -22.85 12.34 10.36
C GLU A 485 -22.83 11.02 9.59
N GLY A 486 -23.94 10.29 9.60
CA GLY A 486 -24.06 9.06 8.83
C GLY A 486 -23.96 9.28 7.32
N ALA A 487 -24.53 10.36 6.80
CA ALA A 487 -24.43 10.73 5.39
C ALA A 487 -22.98 11.07 4.99
N LEU A 488 -22.21 11.74 5.86
CA LEU A 488 -20.79 12.01 5.62
C LEU A 488 -19.97 10.72 5.56
N ASP A 489 -20.18 9.80 6.51
CA ASP A 489 -19.50 8.51 6.53
C ASP A 489 -19.79 7.69 5.25
N ILE A 490 -21.06 7.66 4.83
CA ILE A 490 -21.49 7.00 3.59
C ILE A 490 -20.87 7.66 2.36
N ALA A 491 -20.83 8.99 2.29
CA ALA A 491 -20.26 9.71 1.16
C ALA A 491 -18.75 9.42 1.02
N ASN A 492 -18.02 9.45 2.14
CA ASN A 492 -16.60 9.10 2.17
C ASN A 492 -16.36 7.65 1.74
N ALA A 493 -17.17 6.71 2.23
CA ALA A 493 -17.07 5.31 1.83
C ALA A 493 -17.30 5.13 0.31
N LYS A 494 -18.34 5.74 -0.25
CA LYS A 494 -18.66 5.67 -1.70
C LYS A 494 -17.59 6.32 -2.58
N ALA A 495 -16.97 7.41 -2.10
CA ALA A 495 -15.89 8.07 -2.82
C ALA A 495 -14.63 7.18 -2.90
N MET A 496 -14.38 6.35 -1.88
CA MET A 496 -13.27 5.41 -1.86
C MET A 496 -13.60 4.09 -2.56
N ASP A 497 -14.84 3.61 -2.43
CA ASP A 497 -15.30 2.37 -3.03
C ASP A 497 -16.74 2.52 -3.56
N PRO A 498 -16.92 2.76 -4.87
CA PRO A 498 -18.24 2.92 -5.48
C PRO A 498 -19.15 1.69 -5.34
N ASN A 499 -18.57 0.50 -5.18
CA ASN A 499 -19.30 -0.77 -5.10
C ASN A 499 -19.79 -1.11 -3.68
N ILE A 500 -19.39 -0.35 -2.66
CA ILE A 500 -19.69 -0.65 -1.25
C ILE A 500 -21.19 -0.78 -0.97
N VAL A 501 -22.01 -0.04 -1.72
CA VAL A 501 -23.48 -0.10 -1.62
C VAL A 501 -24.01 -1.44 -2.09
N GLN A 502 -23.54 -1.91 -3.25
CA GLN A 502 -23.96 -3.18 -3.82
C GLN A 502 -23.48 -4.34 -2.94
N GLU A 503 -22.27 -4.21 -2.40
CA GLU A 503 -21.70 -5.17 -1.47
C GLU A 503 -22.59 -5.32 -0.22
N PHE A 504 -22.89 -4.23 0.49
CA PHE A 504 -23.75 -4.29 1.68
C PHE A 504 -25.18 -4.74 1.36
N ALA A 505 -25.70 -4.37 0.19
CA ALA A 505 -27.00 -4.86 -0.28
C ALA A 505 -27.01 -6.38 -0.45
N SER A 506 -25.89 -6.97 -0.91
CA SER A 506 -25.73 -8.44 -1.01
C SER A 506 -25.72 -9.14 0.36
N TYR A 507 -25.32 -8.42 1.42
CA TYR A 507 -25.39 -8.90 2.81
C TYR A 507 -26.78 -8.74 3.43
N GLY A 508 -27.75 -8.20 2.69
CA GLY A 508 -29.08 -7.89 3.20
C GLY A 508 -29.12 -6.63 4.07
N VAL A 509 -28.15 -5.73 3.93
CA VAL A 509 -28.11 -4.43 4.62
C VAL A 509 -28.42 -3.32 3.62
N ARG A 510 -29.44 -2.52 3.93
CA ARG A 510 -29.85 -1.34 3.16
C ARG A 510 -30.00 -0.13 4.06
#